data_AF-R4KBL0-F1
#
_entry.id   AF-R4KBL0-F1
#
_cell.length_a   1.000
_cell.length_b   1.000
_cell.length_c   1.000
_cell.angle_alpha   90.00
_cell.angle_beta   90.00
_cell.angle_gamma   90.00
#
_symmetry.space_group_name_H-M   'P 1'
#
loop_
_entity.id
_entity.type
_entity.pdbx_description
1 polymer ?
#
loop_
_entity_poly.entity_id
_entity_poly.type
_entity_poly.pdbx_seq_one_letter_code
_entity_poly.pdbx_strand_id
1 'polypeptide(L)' 'MTEVEIMLNKIEELRTLMHQLMNKKLELTDPELVDLSQNLDKLLNKYNRLLKKFK' A
#
# COMPACT_ATOMS: atom_id res chain seq x y z
N MET A 1 -2.10 14.60 -13.71
CA MET A 1 -1.83 13.46 -12.80
C MET A 1 -1.13 12.38 -13.62
N THR A 2 0.15 12.13 -13.34
CA THR A 2 0.94 11.07 -13.97
C THR A 2 0.58 9.70 -13.38
N GLU A 3 0.92 8.61 -14.07
CA GLU A 3 0.73 7.24 -13.53
C GLU A 3 1.45 7.06 -12.18
N VAL A 4 2.60 7.72 -12.01
CA VAL A 4 3.42 7.71 -10.79
C VAL A 4 2.69 8.40 -9.64
N GLU A 5 2.12 9.58 -9.88
CA GLU A 5 1.35 10.34 -8.88
C GLU A 5 0.08 9.58 -8.44
N ILE A 6 -0.65 8.98 -9.38
CA ILE A 6 -1.83 8.16 -9.07
C ILE A 6 -1.46 6.97 -8.19
N MET A 7 -0.30 6.35 -8.46
CA MET A 7 0.18 5.22 -7.68
C MET A 7 0.63 5.61 -6.27
N LEU A 8 1.29 6.76 -6.13
CA LEU A 8 1.65 7.33 -4.83
C LEU A 8 0.40 7.63 -3.98
N ASN A 9 -0.63 8.23 -4.57
CA ASN A 9 -1.88 8.50 -3.84
C ASN A 9 -2.52 7.19 -3.34
N LYS A 10 -2.58 6.15 -4.16
CA LYS A 10 -3.10 4.83 -3.74
C LYS A 10 -2.26 4.18 -2.65
N ILE A 11 -0.94 4.33 -2.68
CA ILE A 11 -0.05 3.84 -1.62
C ILE A 11 -0.39 4.52 -0.30
N GLU A 12 -0.54 5.85 -0.30
CA GLU A 12 -0.85 6.61 0.93
C GLU A 12 -2.29 6.36 1.44
N GLU A 13 -3.25 6.15 0.54
CA GLU A 13 -4.60 5.70 0.92
C GLU A 13 -4.57 4.35 1.65
N LEU A 14 -3.87 3.36 1.09
CA LEU A 14 -3.77 2.03 1.71
C LEU A 14 -2.98 2.06 3.01
N ARG A 15 -1.91 2.86 3.11
CA ARG A 15 -1.18 3.05 4.38
C ARG A 15 -2.10 3.62 5.45
N THR A 16 -2.88 4.63 5.11
CA THR A 16 -3.85 5.24 6.02
C THR A 16 -4.88 4.22 6.51
N LEU A 17 -5.46 3.42 5.60
CA LEU A 17 -6.39 2.35 5.95
C LEU A 17 -5.74 1.29 6.84
N MET A 18 -4.47 0.94 6.57
CA MET A 18 -3.73 -0.04 7.36
C MET A 18 -3.53 0.45 8.79
N HIS A 19 -3.13 1.71 8.98
CA HIS A 19 -3.03 2.32 10.30
C HIS A 19 -4.37 2.36 11.03
N GLN A 20 -5.47 2.67 10.33
CA GLN A 20 -6.80 2.65 10.93
C GLN A 20 -7.24 1.25 11.35
N LEU A 21 -6.93 0.22 10.57
CA LEU A 21 -7.25 -1.17 10.92
C LEU A 21 -6.36 -1.68 12.05
N MET A 22 -5.06 -1.36 12.07
CA MET A 22 -4.17 -1.69 13.18
C MET A 22 -4.69 -1.17 14.52
N ASN A 23 -5.30 0.02 14.53
CA ASN A 23 -5.89 0.60 15.75
C ASN A 23 -7.22 -0.06 16.18
N LYS A 24 -7.87 -0.81 15.28
CA LYS A 24 -9.16 -1.48 15.54
C LYS A 24 -9.02 -2.98 15.80
N LYS A 25 -7.93 -3.61 15.36
CA LYS A 25 -7.67 -5.04 15.51
C LYS A 25 -6.79 -5.31 16.73
N LEU A 26 -7.05 -6.42 17.41
CA LEU A 26 -6.25 -6.87 18.55
C LEU A 26 -4.87 -7.42 18.14
N GLU A 27 -4.79 -7.97 16.93
CA GLU A 27 -3.60 -8.66 16.44
C GLU A 27 -3.22 -8.20 15.03
N LEU A 28 -1.92 -8.10 14.78
CA LEU A 28 -1.38 -7.73 13.47
C LEU A 28 -1.50 -8.84 12.42
N THR A 29 -1.85 -10.05 12.87
CA THR A 29 -2.09 -11.24 12.05
C THR A 29 -3.55 -11.38 11.63
N ASP A 30 -4.39 -10.40 11.96
CA ASP A 30 -5.78 -10.39 11.48
C ASP A 30 -5.81 -10.53 9.95
N PRO A 31 -6.60 -11.47 9.39
CA PRO A 31 -6.59 -11.76 7.96
C PRO A 31 -6.86 -10.53 7.07
N GLU A 32 -7.68 -9.59 7.54
CA GLU A 32 -7.99 -8.35 6.82
C GLU A 32 -6.77 -7.42 6.77
N LEU A 33 -6.03 -7.34 7.88
CA LEU A 33 -4.80 -6.56 7.94
C LEU A 33 -3.67 -7.20 7.12
N VAL A 34 -3.58 -8.54 7.15
CA VAL A 34 -2.62 -9.29 6.33
C VAL A 34 -2.91 -9.06 4.84
N ASP A 35 -4.15 -9.21 4.39
CA ASP A 35 -4.51 -8.99 2.98
C ASP A 35 -4.22 -7.53 2.56
N LEU A 36 -4.57 -6.56 3.40
CA LEU A 36 -4.28 -5.16 3.15
C LEU A 36 -2.77 -4.88 3.03
N SER A 37 -1.96 -5.48 3.91
CA SER A 37 -0.50 -5.34 3.87
C SER A 37 0.11 -5.92 2.58
N GLN A 38 -0.42 -7.07 2.12
CA GLN A 38 0.01 -7.69 0.86
C GLN A 38 -0.40 -6.84 -0.36
N ASN A 39 -1.57 -6.21 -0.32
CA ASN A 39 -2.01 -5.32 -1.39
C ASN A 39 -1.17 -4.04 -1.46
N LEU A 40 -0.78 -3.48 -0.31
CA LEU A 40 0.16 -2.37 -0.23
C LEU A 40 1.54 -2.76 -0.79
N ASP A 41 2.06 -3.93 -0.43
CA ASP A 41 3.36 -4.43 -0.93
C ASP A 41 3.38 -4.59 -2.46
N LYS A 42 2.31 -5.16 -3.04
CA LYS A 42 2.17 -5.26 -4.51
C LYS A 42 2.24 -3.88 -5.19
N LEU A 43 1.60 -2.86 -4.61
CA LEU A 43 1.62 -1.50 -5.13
C LEU A 43 2.99 -0.83 -5.00
N LEU A 44 3.67 -0.97 -3.86
CA LEU A 44 5.04 -0.49 -3.66
C LEU A 44 6.00 -1.13 -4.66
N ASN A 45 5.87 -2.43 -4.90
CA ASN A 45 6.67 -3.14 -5.90
C ASN A 45 6.38 -2.65 -7.32
N LYS A 46 5.12 -2.39 -7.67
CA LYS A 46 4.75 -1.80 -8.98
C LYS A 46 5.34 -0.40 -9.14
N TYR A 47 5.27 0.42 -8.10
CA TYR A 47 5.83 1.77 -8.08
C TYR A 47 7.34 1.75 -8.28
N ASN A 48 8.05 0.90 -7.53
CA ASN A 48 9.48 0.72 -7.67
C ASN A 48 9.89 0.27 -9.09
N ARG A 49 9.12 -0.65 -9.69
CA ARG A 49 9.35 -1.08 -11.09
C ARG A 49 9.15 0.05 -12.08
N LEU A 50 8.15 0.91 -11.89
CA LEU A 50 7.94 2.08 -12.72
C LEU A 50 9.12 3.05 -12.61
N LEU A 51 9.53 3.40 -11.38
CA LEU A 51 10.69 4.29 -11.17
C LEU A 51 11.96 3.78 -11.85
N LYS A 52 12.20 2.46 -11.80
CA LYS A 52 13.34 1.83 -12.48
C LYS A 52 13.28 1.92 -14.00
N LYS A 53 12.10 2.06 -14.62
CA LYS A 53 11.96 2.26 -16.08
C LYS A 53 12.29 3.69 -16.51
N PHE A 54 12.24 4.65 -15.58
CA PHE A 54 12.56 6.06 -15.83
C PHE A 54 14.01 6.41 -15.47
N LYS A 55 14.82 5.42 -15.10
CA LYS A 55 16.23 5.55 -14.70
C LYS A 55 17.13 5.04 -15.81
#